data_AF-A0A0A5G445-F1
#
_entry.id   AF-A0A0A5G445-F1
#
_cell.length_a   1.000
_cell.length_b   1.000
_cell.length_c   1.000
_cell.angle_alpha   90.00
_cell.angle_beta   90.00
_cell.angle_gamma   90.00
#
_symmetry.space_group_name_H-M   'P 1'
#
loop_
_entity.id
_entity.type
_entity.pdbx_description
1 polymer ?
#
loop_
_entity_poly.entity_id
_entity_poly.type
_entity_poly.pdbx_seq_one_letter_code
_entity_poly.pdbx_strand_id
1 'polypeptide(L)' 'MVFLVLIIAIEFVYLTTSYFHTKEINLLITQCYEHDGEIMLEIHDSLTNSYSFTCKK' A
#
# COMPACT_ATOMS: atom_id res chain seq x y z
N MET A 1 -13.24 22.66 17.99
CA MET A 1 -13.85 21.39 17.51
C MET A 1 -13.55 21.12 16.03
N VAL A 2 -13.79 22.06 15.11
CA VAL A 2 -13.54 21.85 13.66
C VAL A 2 -12.11 21.41 13.33
N PHE A 3 -11.09 22.03 13.93
CA PHE A 3 -9.69 21.61 13.74
C PHE A 3 -9.38 20.19 14.22
N LEU A 4 -10.02 19.73 15.30
CA LEU A 4 -9.83 18.37 15.80
C LEU A 4 -10.41 17.34 14.84
N VAL A 5 -11.59 17.63 14.28
CA VAL A 5 -12.24 16.76 13.28
C VAL A 5 -11.41 16.67 12.00
N LEU A 6 -10.80 17.78 11.56
CA LEU A 6 -9.89 17.79 10.41
C LEU A 6 -8.66 16.90 10.63
N ILE A 7 -8.02 16.98 11.80
CA ILE A 7 -6.85 16.14 12.11
C ILE A 7 -7.25 14.66 12.11
N ILE A 8 -8.37 14.31 12.75
CA ILE A 8 -8.87 12.92 12.77
C ILE A 8 -9.16 12.41 11.36
N ALA A 9 -9.76 13.24 10.50
CA ALA A 9 -10.04 12.86 9.13
C ALA A 9 -8.76 12.59 8.32
N ILE A 10 -7.72 13.43 8.50
CA ILE A 10 -6.43 13.25 7.83
C ILE A 10 -5.76 11.95 8.29
N GLU A 11 -5.70 11.71 9.61
CA GLU A 11 -5.17 10.47 10.19
C GLU A 11 -5.93 9.24 9.69
N PHE A 12 -7.27 9.33 9.60
CA PHE A 12 -8.10 8.24 9.10
C PHE A 12 -7.82 7.93 7.62
N VAL A 13 -7.75 8.96 6.76
CA VAL A 13 -7.40 8.78 5.34
C VAL A 13 -6.01 8.18 5.20
N TYR A 14 -5.07 8.64 6.02
CA TYR A 14 -3.72 8.13 6.05
C TYR A 14 -3.63 6.64 6.42
N LEU A 15 -4.23 6.25 7.55
CA LEU A 15 -4.23 4.87 8.03
C LEU A 15 -4.96 3.93 7.06
N THR A 16 -6.06 4.37 6.47
CA THR A 16 -6.81 3.57 5.49
C THR A 16 -6.01 3.37 4.21
N THR A 17 -5.37 4.42 3.68
CA THR A 17 -4.51 4.32 2.47
C THR A 17 -3.39 3.32 2.70
N SER A 18 -2.67 3.47 3.81
CA SER A 18 -1.57 2.58 4.20
C SER A 18 -2.01 1.12 4.37
N TYR A 19 -3.19 0.89 4.98
CA TYR A 19 -3.78 -0.43 5.12
C TYR A 19 -4.14 -1.05 3.76
N PHE A 20 -4.81 -0.30 2.88
CA PHE A 20 -5.22 -0.80 1.56
C PHE A 20 -4.02 -1.11 0.67
N HIS A 21 -3.02 -0.24 0.62
CA HIS A 21 -1.78 -0.48 -0.13
C HIS A 21 -1.08 -1.75 0.35
N THR A 22 -0.98 -1.95 1.67
CA THR A 22 -0.39 -3.18 2.24
C THR A 22 -1.17 -4.43 1.82
N LYS A 23 -2.50 -4.38 1.84
CA LYS A 23 -3.34 -5.51 1.40
C LYS A 23 -3.20 -5.78 -0.09
N GLU A 24 -3.12 -4.73 -0.90
CA GLU A 24 -2.94 -4.82 -2.35
C GLU A 24 -1.58 -5.42 -2.72
N ILE A 25 -0.49 -4.93 -2.11
CA ILE A 25 0.87 -5.48 -2.28
C ILE A 25 0.88 -6.98 -1.99
N ASN A 26 0.29 -7.41 -0.87
CA ASN A 26 0.24 -8.83 -0.51
C ASN A 26 -0.49 -9.67 -1.57
N LEU A 27 -1.60 -9.15 -2.10
CA LEU A 27 -2.36 -9.84 -3.14
C LEU A 27 -1.58 -9.94 -4.45
N LEU A 28 -0.90 -8.86 -4.86
CA LEU A 28 -0.04 -8.84 -6.04
C LEU A 28 1.14 -9.80 -5.92
N ILE A 29 1.78 -9.85 -4.74
CA ILE A 29 2.85 -10.80 -4.42
C ILE A 29 2.36 -12.24 -4.53
N THR A 30 1.22 -12.56 -3.92
CA THR A 30 0.64 -13.91 -3.97
C THR A 30 0.38 -14.33 -5.41
N GLN A 31 -0.26 -13.48 -6.21
CA GLN A 31 -0.55 -13.80 -7.61
C GLN A 31 0.73 -13.97 -8.45
N CYS A 32 1.75 -13.14 -8.22
CA CYS A 32 3.02 -13.27 -8.96
C CYS A 32 3.73 -14.60 -8.65
N TYR A 33 3.78 -14.99 -7.37
CA TYR A 33 4.33 -16.27 -6.97
C TYR A 33 3.53 -17.47 -7.51
N GLU A 34 2.20 -17.39 -7.56
CA GLU A 34 1.35 -18.44 -8.14
C GLU A 34 1.58 -18.65 -9.65
N HIS A 35 2.19 -17.67 -10.33
CA HIS A 35 2.52 -17.72 -11.75
C HIS A 35 4.02 -17.91 -12.04
N ASP A 36 4.78 -18.37 -11.04
CA ASP A 36 6.25 -18.56 -11.10
C ASP A 36 7.01 -17.29 -11.51
N GLY A 37 6.48 -16.11 -11.15
CA GLY A 37 7.09 -14.83 -11.46
C GLY A 37 8.07 -14.34 -10.38
N GLU A 38 9.03 -13.53 -10.79
CA GLU A 38 9.94 -12.79 -9.92
C GLU A 38 9.33 -11.43 -9.54
N ILE A 39 9.32 -11.15 -8.25
CA ILE A 39 8.76 -9.90 -7.70
C ILE A 39 9.82 -8.81 -7.66
N MET A 40 9.47 -7.66 -8.24
CA MET A 40 10.12 -6.38 -7.98
C MET A 40 9.13 -5.44 -7.29
N LEU A 41 9.33 -5.22 -6.00
CA LEU A 41 8.56 -4.27 -5.20
C LEU A 41 9.48 -3.13 -4.75
N GLU A 42 9.10 -1.90 -5.08
CA GLU A 42 9.78 -0.68 -4.62
C GLU A 42 8.81 0.13 -3.78
N ILE A 43 9.16 0.39 -2.52
CA ILE A 43 8.38 1.26 -1.63
C ILE A 43 8.96 2.67 -1.72
N HIS A 44 8.14 3.63 -2.17
CA HIS A 44 8.54 5.03 -2.37
C HIS A 44 8.27 5.91 -1.15
N ASP A 45 7.24 5.58 -0.37
CA ASP A 45 6.86 6.31 0.85
C ASP A 45 6.45 5.34 1.94
N SER A 46 7.18 5.32 3.05
CA SER A 46 6.92 4.44 4.20
C SER A 46 5.73 4.88 5.04
N LEU A 47 5.27 6.13 4.89
CA LEU A 47 4.11 6.66 5.58
C LEU A 47 2.85 6.08 4.89
N THR A 48 2.66 6.41 3.61
CA THR A 48 1.47 5.98 2.85
C THR A 48 1.57 4.55 2.32
N ASN A 49 2.72 3.90 2.48
CA ASN A 49 3.07 2.67 1.78
C ASN A 49 2.87 2.81 0.26
N SER A 50 3.18 4.00 -0.30
CA SER A 50 3.22 4.18 -1.75
C SER A 50 4.27 3.24 -2.34
N TYR A 51 3.91 2.57 -3.43
CA TYR A 51 4.74 1.52 -3.99
C TYR A 51 4.65 1.44 -5.51
N SER A 52 5.64 0.80 -6.12
CA SER A 52 5.59 0.30 -7.48
C SER A 52 5.82 -1.21 -7.45
N PHE A 53 4.96 -1.93 -8.15
CA PHE A 53 5.00 -3.38 -8.22
C PHE A 53 5.18 -3.82 -9.67
N THR A 54 6.09 -4.77 -9.89
CA THR A 54 6.27 -5.45 -11.16
C THR A 54 6.43 -6.94 -10.89
N CYS A 55 5.70 -7.75 -11.66
CA CYS A 55 5.91 -9.19 -11.74
C CYS A 55 6.57 -9.51 -13.07
N LYS A 56 7.80 -10.02 -13.05
CA LYS A 56 8.50 -10.49 -14.24
C LYS A 56 8.38 -12.00 -14.34
N LYS A 57 8.24 -12.50 -15.56
CA LYS A 57 8.25 -13.94 -15.85
C LYS A 57 9.51 -14.28 -16.64
#